data_AF-G4RGD1-F1
#
_entry.id   AF-G4RGD1-F1
#
_cell.length_a   1.000
_cell.length_b   1.000
_cell.length_c   1.000
_cell.angle_alpha   90.00
_cell.angle_beta   90.00
_cell.angle_gamma   90.00
#
_symmetry.space_group_name_H-M   'P 1'
#
loop_
_entity.id
_entity.type
_entity.pdbx_description
1 polymer ?
#
loop_
_entity_poly.entity_id
_entity_poly.type
_entity_poly.pdbx_seq_one_letter_code
_entity_poly.pdbx_strand_id
1 'polypeptide(L)'
;MLETLKQAVSGWSKILGRQPDWERHFRLDAEGMNTGLVAFGGAVLIAIVLATLRLGFPPPFAMLLIVIQHALALFALMIATLIVTRLTSFSGSSAKFMVPGLYLMAAMKLIEGLATLIGLPLAGAILAITGILGFRLAQANGLPLAAAIGYGLALFVLLAVLPIALYMLVNAF
;
A
#
# COMPACT_ATOMS: atom_id res chain seq x y z
N MET A 1 9.21 16.59 6.03
CA MET A 1 9.10 15.20 5.51
C MET A 1 9.53 14.15 6.53
N LEU A 2 10.72 14.26 7.15
CA LEU A 2 11.17 13.30 8.17
C LEU A 2 10.22 13.21 9.38
N GLU A 3 9.74 14.35 9.88
CA GLU A 3 8.77 14.39 10.98
C GLU A 3 7.45 13.71 10.61
N THR A 4 6.97 13.92 9.38
CA THR A 4 5.75 13.26 8.88
C THR A 4 5.91 11.75 8.82
N LEU A 5 7.08 11.24 8.42
CA LEU A 5 7.35 9.80 8.45
C LEU A 5 7.39 9.26 9.88
N LYS A 6 8.02 9.98 10.82
CA LYS A 6 8.02 9.60 12.25
C LYS A 6 6.59 9.56 12.81
N GLN A 7 5.76 10.55 12.46
CA GLN A 7 4.35 10.59 12.83
C GLN A 7 3.59 9.39 12.23
N ALA A 8 3.78 9.09 10.94
CA ALA A 8 3.15 7.95 10.29
C ALA A 8 3.54 6.60 10.96
N VAL A 9 4.82 6.43 11.32
CA VAL A 9 5.28 5.25 12.08
C VAL A 9 4.61 5.17 13.45
N SER A 10 4.52 6.29 14.18
CA SER A 10 3.83 6.36 15.46
C SER A 10 2.33 6.03 15.32
N GLY A 11 1.67 6.55 14.28
CA GLY A 11 0.28 6.25 13.96
C GLY A 11 0.05 4.77 13.67
N TRP A 12 0.93 4.14 12.88
CA TRP A 12 0.88 2.70 12.62
C TRP A 12 1.14 1.86 13.87
N SER A 13 2.08 2.26 14.73
CA SER A 13 2.31 1.62 16.03
C SER A 13 1.05 1.67 16.89
N LYS A 14 0.32 2.80 16.90
CA LYS A 14 -0.95 2.94 17.61
C LYS A 14 -2.07 2.10 17.03
N ILE A 15 -2.19 2.01 15.69
CA ILE A 15 -3.14 1.11 15.01
C ILE A 15 -2.88 -0.34 15.43
N LEU A 16 -1.63 -0.77 15.41
CA LEU A 16 -1.23 -2.12 15.84
C LEU A 16 -1.50 -2.37 17.32
N GLY A 17 -1.27 -1.36 18.16
CA GLY A 17 -1.55 -1.37 19.60
C GLY A 17 -3.02 -1.18 19.96
N ARG A 18 -3.94 -1.06 18.98
CA ARG A 18 -5.38 -0.79 19.18
C ARG A 18 -5.66 0.46 20.01
N GLN A 19 -4.83 1.49 19.89
CA GLN A 19 -5.02 2.76 20.59
C GLN A 19 -5.96 3.69 19.77
N PRO A 20 -6.96 4.32 20.40
CA PRO A 20 -8.00 5.09 19.70
C PRO A 20 -7.51 6.44 19.15
N ASP A 21 -6.36 6.94 19.57
CA ASP A 21 -5.84 8.27 19.22
C ASP A 21 -4.88 8.25 18.01
N TRP A 22 -4.86 7.15 17.25
CA TRP A 22 -4.01 6.99 16.07
C TRP A 22 -4.24 8.09 15.02
N GLU A 23 -5.49 8.57 14.87
CA GLU A 23 -5.89 9.58 13.89
C GLU A 23 -5.07 10.88 14.01
N ARG A 24 -4.65 11.25 15.24
CA ARG A 24 -3.85 12.47 15.50
C ARG A 24 -2.46 12.45 14.85
N HIS A 25 -2.01 11.29 14.40
CA HIS A 25 -0.68 11.08 13.81
C HIS A 25 -0.73 11.12 12.28
N PHE A 26 -1.93 11.27 11.71
CA PHE A 26 -2.15 11.40 10.28
C PHE A 26 -2.90 12.69 9.98
N ARG A 27 -2.50 13.37 8.91
CA ARG A 27 -3.26 14.49 8.37
C ARG A 27 -4.34 13.92 7.46
N LEU A 28 -5.57 13.86 7.95
CA LEU A 28 -6.68 13.18 7.26
C LEU A 28 -7.42 14.12 6.28
N ASP A 29 -6.65 14.85 5.49
CA ASP A 29 -7.09 15.88 4.55
C ASP A 29 -6.39 15.74 3.18
N ALA A 30 -6.64 16.68 2.28
CA ALA A 30 -6.01 16.69 0.96
C ALA A 30 -4.49 16.83 1.01
N GLU A 31 -3.95 17.56 2.01
CA GLU A 31 -2.52 17.76 2.16
C GLU A 31 -1.82 16.47 2.64
N GLY A 32 -2.44 15.74 3.57
CA GLY A 32 -1.95 14.44 4.00
C GLY A 32 -2.06 13.37 2.91
N MET A 33 -3.09 13.43 2.06
CA MET A 33 -3.17 12.59 0.86
C MET A 33 -2.00 12.88 -0.09
N ASN A 34 -1.74 14.16 -0.39
CA ASN A 34 -0.64 14.57 -1.26
C ASN A 34 0.71 14.13 -0.67
N THR A 35 0.90 14.31 0.64
CA THR A 35 2.14 13.88 1.31
C THR A 35 2.32 12.36 1.28
N GLY A 36 1.23 11.61 1.46
CA GLY A 36 1.22 10.14 1.33
C GLY A 36 1.56 9.69 -0.10
N LEU A 37 1.03 10.38 -1.13
CA LEU A 37 1.34 10.11 -2.54
C LEU A 37 2.80 10.39 -2.85
N VAL A 38 3.36 11.50 -2.35
CA VAL A 38 4.78 11.82 -2.50
C VAL A 38 5.65 10.77 -1.81
N ALA A 39 5.29 10.33 -0.60
CA ALA A 39 6.01 9.26 0.10
C ALA A 39 5.96 7.93 -0.67
N PHE A 40 4.78 7.57 -1.21
CA PHE A 40 4.62 6.39 -2.05
C PHE A 40 5.42 6.49 -3.34
N GLY A 41 5.34 7.59 -4.07
CA GLY A 41 6.10 7.82 -5.30
C GLY A 41 7.61 7.77 -5.06
N GLY A 42 8.10 8.40 -3.99
CA GLY A 42 9.50 8.30 -3.58
C GLY A 42 9.94 6.88 -3.27
N ALA A 43 9.12 6.11 -2.54
CA ALA A 43 9.39 4.70 -2.26
C ALA A 43 9.40 3.83 -3.52
N VAL A 44 8.50 4.08 -4.47
CA VAL A 44 8.47 3.40 -5.78
C VAL A 44 9.75 3.68 -6.57
N LEU A 45 10.18 4.94 -6.65
CA LEU A 45 11.42 5.30 -7.35
C LEU A 45 12.64 4.61 -6.71
N ILE A 46 12.71 4.61 -5.37
CA ILE A 46 13.77 3.88 -4.65
C ILE A 46 13.70 2.39 -4.99
N ALA A 47 12.52 1.76 -4.92
CA ALA A 47 12.36 0.34 -5.22
C ALA A 47 12.82 -0.02 -6.66
N ILE A 48 12.51 0.83 -7.65
CA ILE A 48 12.98 0.67 -9.03
C ILE A 48 14.50 0.79 -9.11
N VAL A 49 15.10 1.78 -8.45
CA VAL A 49 16.57 1.91 -8.39
C VAL A 49 17.19 0.66 -7.75
N LEU A 50 16.65 0.16 -6.64
CA LEU A 50 17.15 -1.04 -5.99
C LEU A 50 17.03 -2.29 -6.88
N ALA A 51 15.91 -2.44 -7.59
CA ALA A 51 15.72 -3.55 -8.52
C ALA A 51 16.70 -3.47 -9.70
N THR A 52 16.91 -2.28 -10.27
CA THR A 52 17.84 -2.08 -11.40
C THR A 52 19.30 -2.27 -11.00
N LEU A 53 19.69 -1.91 -9.78
CA LEU A 53 21.03 -2.20 -9.26
C LEU A 53 21.34 -3.70 -9.25
N ARG A 54 20.32 -4.55 -9.07
CA ARG A 54 20.50 -6.00 -9.06
C ARG A 54 20.32 -6.64 -10.44
N LEU A 55 19.27 -6.24 -11.16
CA LEU A 55 18.84 -6.90 -12.39
C LEU A 55 19.38 -6.22 -13.66
N GLY A 56 20.07 -5.09 -13.51
CA GLY A 56 20.45 -4.22 -14.63
C GLY A 56 19.32 -3.31 -15.09
N PHE A 57 19.62 -2.46 -16.07
CA PHE A 57 18.61 -1.60 -16.68
C PHE A 57 17.75 -2.40 -17.67
N PRO A 58 16.43 -2.46 -17.47
CA PRO A 58 15.55 -3.10 -18.42
C PRO A 58 15.42 -2.25 -19.70
N PRO A 59 15.04 -2.86 -20.85
CA PRO A 59 14.65 -2.12 -22.03
C PRO A 59 13.52 -1.10 -21.73
N PRO A 60 13.40 0.00 -22.50
CA PRO A 60 12.45 1.08 -22.21
C PRO A 60 10.99 0.62 -22.03
N PHE A 61 10.53 -0.33 -22.85
CA PHE A 61 9.19 -0.88 -22.74
C PHE A 61 8.98 -1.67 -21.43
N ALA A 62 9.96 -2.48 -21.04
CA ALA A 62 9.92 -3.21 -19.77
C ALA A 62 9.99 -2.25 -18.57
N MET A 63 10.76 -1.15 -18.67
CA MET A 63 10.76 -0.09 -17.65
C MET A 63 9.36 0.53 -17.48
N LEU A 64 8.67 0.82 -18.59
CA LEU A 64 7.29 1.35 -18.54
C LEU A 64 6.35 0.37 -17.82
N LEU A 65 6.43 -0.93 -18.12
CA LEU A 65 5.63 -1.94 -17.45
C LEU A 65 5.92 -2.03 -15.95
N ILE A 66 7.18 -1.90 -15.54
CA ILE A 66 7.57 -1.87 -14.12
C ILE A 66 6.93 -0.67 -13.42
N VAL A 67 6.96 0.52 -14.04
CA VAL A 67 6.34 1.73 -13.49
C VAL A 67 4.81 1.54 -13.36
N ILE A 68 4.15 1.02 -14.40
CA ILE A 68 2.71 0.73 -14.38
C ILE A 68 2.40 -0.28 -13.27
N GLN A 69 3.17 -1.35 -13.15
CA GLN A 69 2.99 -2.36 -12.11
C GLN A 69 3.08 -1.74 -10.69
N HIS A 70 3.95 -0.78 -10.47
CA HIS A 70 4.03 -0.10 -9.17
C HIS A 70 2.78 0.76 -8.91
N ALA A 71 2.24 1.43 -9.93
CA ALA A 71 0.98 2.17 -9.81
C ALA A 71 -0.22 1.28 -9.46
N LEU A 72 -0.21 -0.01 -9.84
CA LEU A 72 -1.28 -0.95 -9.48
C LEU A 72 -1.46 -1.12 -7.96
N ALA A 73 -0.41 -0.95 -7.16
CA ALA A 73 -0.54 -0.99 -5.70
C ALA A 73 -1.40 0.17 -5.17
N LEU A 74 -1.29 1.35 -5.77
CA LEU A 74 -2.14 2.49 -5.45
C LEU A 74 -3.60 2.21 -5.83
N PHE A 75 -3.83 1.63 -7.02
CA PHE A 75 -5.17 1.23 -7.44
C PHE A 75 -5.76 0.15 -6.53
N ALA A 76 -4.98 -0.83 -6.09
CA ALA A 76 -5.41 -1.84 -5.12
C ALA A 76 -5.93 -1.20 -3.83
N LEU A 77 -5.19 -0.25 -3.26
CA LEU A 77 -5.61 0.49 -2.07
C LEU A 77 -6.90 1.29 -2.31
N MET A 78 -6.98 2.00 -3.44
CA MET A 78 -8.16 2.80 -3.80
C MET A 78 -9.41 1.92 -3.97
N ILE A 79 -9.29 0.82 -4.70
CA ILE A 79 -10.39 -0.12 -4.97
C ILE A 79 -10.83 -0.79 -3.67
N ALA A 80 -9.90 -1.29 -2.86
CA ALA A 80 -10.24 -1.91 -1.57
C ALA A 80 -10.96 -0.92 -0.63
N THR A 81 -10.49 0.33 -0.59
CA THR A 81 -11.10 1.40 0.21
C THR A 81 -12.49 1.76 -0.29
N LEU A 82 -12.66 1.86 -1.61
CA LEU A 82 -13.95 2.14 -2.23
C LEU A 82 -14.95 1.01 -1.94
N ILE A 83 -14.54 -0.25 -2.13
CA ILE A 83 -15.38 -1.42 -1.87
C ILE A 83 -15.83 -1.42 -0.41
N VAL A 84 -14.90 -1.30 0.54
CA VAL A 84 -15.28 -1.41 1.96
C VAL A 84 -16.17 -0.25 2.40
N THR A 85 -15.87 0.99 2.01
CA THR A 85 -16.65 2.15 2.45
C THR A 85 -18.06 2.13 1.85
N ARG A 86 -18.22 1.66 0.61
CA ARG A 86 -19.52 1.49 -0.04
C ARG A 86 -20.34 0.36 0.56
N LEU A 87 -19.75 -0.82 0.77
CA LEU A 87 -20.47 -1.99 1.27
C LEU A 87 -20.85 -1.87 2.75
N THR A 88 -20.08 -1.11 3.54
CA THR A 88 -20.33 -0.95 4.98
C THR A 88 -21.13 0.32 5.32
N SER A 89 -21.48 1.13 4.32
CA SER A 89 -22.07 2.47 4.54
C SER A 89 -21.26 3.30 5.54
N PHE A 90 -19.94 3.25 5.42
CA PHE A 90 -19.03 3.92 6.34
C PHE A 90 -19.29 5.43 6.34
N SER A 91 -19.60 5.99 7.50
CA SER A 91 -19.96 7.41 7.65
C SER A 91 -18.76 8.36 7.78
N GLY A 92 -17.56 7.82 7.96
CA GLY A 92 -16.32 8.59 8.05
C GLY A 92 -15.72 8.94 6.68
N SER A 93 -14.69 9.80 6.69
CA SER A 93 -13.93 10.13 5.49
C SER A 93 -13.09 8.94 5.00
N SER A 94 -13.07 8.69 3.69
CA SER A 94 -12.17 7.70 3.06
C SER A 94 -10.69 8.02 3.29
N ALA A 95 -10.35 9.27 3.62
CA ALA A 95 -9.00 9.67 4.01
C ALA A 95 -8.46 8.84 5.20
N LYS A 96 -9.34 8.36 6.08
CA LYS A 96 -8.97 7.50 7.22
C LYS A 96 -8.40 6.14 6.82
N PHE A 97 -8.66 5.69 5.59
CA PHE A 97 -8.06 4.49 5.01
C PHE A 97 -6.91 4.85 4.08
N MET A 98 -7.15 5.82 3.21
CA MET A 98 -6.22 6.21 2.16
C MET A 98 -4.90 6.75 2.70
N VAL A 99 -4.93 7.68 3.66
CA VAL A 99 -3.70 8.33 4.14
C VAL A 99 -2.78 7.33 4.86
N PRO A 100 -3.21 6.57 5.89
CA PRO A 100 -2.38 5.53 6.48
C PRO A 100 -1.99 4.45 5.46
N GLY A 101 -2.92 4.08 4.57
CA GLY A 101 -2.71 3.11 3.50
C GLY A 101 -1.60 3.51 2.54
N LEU A 102 -1.47 4.78 2.17
CA LEU A 102 -0.39 5.28 1.32
C LEU A 102 0.99 5.11 1.99
N TYR A 103 1.10 5.41 3.28
CA TYR A 103 2.33 5.16 4.03
C TYR A 103 2.63 3.65 4.15
N LEU A 104 1.61 2.81 4.28
CA LEU A 104 1.77 1.36 4.25
C LEU A 104 2.27 0.88 2.87
N MET A 105 1.70 1.38 1.78
CA MET A 105 2.17 1.06 0.42
C MET A 105 3.60 1.54 0.19
N ALA A 106 3.98 2.72 0.71
CA ALA A 106 5.34 3.22 0.65
C ALA A 106 6.31 2.27 1.38
N ALA A 107 5.98 1.87 2.61
CA ALA A 107 6.78 0.92 3.38
C ALA A 107 6.88 -0.45 2.68
N MET A 108 5.76 -0.96 2.17
CA MET A 108 5.71 -2.20 1.37
C MET A 108 6.69 -2.14 0.19
N LYS A 109 6.69 -1.03 -0.58
CA LYS A 109 7.57 -0.87 -1.74
C LYS A 109 9.04 -0.77 -1.38
N LEU A 110 9.38 -0.11 -0.27
CA LEU A 110 10.76 -0.10 0.22
C LEU A 110 11.22 -1.51 0.62
N ILE A 111 10.39 -2.27 1.34
CA ILE A 111 10.70 -3.64 1.74
C ILE A 111 10.83 -4.55 0.51
N GLU A 112 9.93 -4.41 -0.46
CA GLU A 112 9.97 -5.14 -1.73
C GLU A 112 11.27 -4.86 -2.49
N GLY A 113 11.62 -3.58 -2.69
CA GLY A 113 12.86 -3.19 -3.37
C GLY A 113 14.12 -3.68 -2.65
N LEU A 114 14.16 -3.62 -1.31
CA LEU A 114 15.26 -4.16 -0.51
C LEU A 114 15.35 -5.68 -0.63
N ALA A 115 14.24 -6.40 -0.52
CA ALA A 115 14.18 -7.85 -0.70
C ALA A 115 14.64 -8.26 -2.10
N THR A 116 14.24 -7.49 -3.12
CA THR A 116 14.74 -7.65 -4.48
C THR A 116 16.25 -7.45 -4.51
N LEU A 117 16.82 -6.36 -3.98
CA LEU A 117 18.26 -6.12 -4.01
C LEU A 117 19.10 -7.27 -3.41
N ILE A 118 18.64 -7.83 -2.29
CA ILE A 118 19.38 -8.90 -1.58
C ILE A 118 19.05 -10.31 -2.07
N GLY A 119 18.01 -10.47 -2.90
CA GLY A 119 17.63 -11.79 -3.42
C GLY A 119 16.81 -12.67 -2.53
N LEU A 120 16.08 -12.08 -1.61
CA LEU A 120 15.19 -12.81 -0.72
C LEU A 120 13.78 -12.94 -1.35
N PRO A 121 13.24 -14.16 -1.53
CA PRO A 121 11.93 -14.38 -2.14
C PRO A 121 10.78 -14.10 -1.15
N LEU A 122 10.59 -12.84 -0.77
CA LEU A 122 9.66 -12.41 0.28
C LEU A 122 8.31 -11.89 -0.23
N ALA A 123 8.05 -11.92 -1.54
CA ALA A 123 6.85 -11.31 -2.14
C ALA A 123 5.55 -11.77 -1.45
N GLY A 124 5.37 -13.09 -1.26
CA GLY A 124 4.18 -13.63 -0.59
C GLY A 124 4.03 -13.16 0.86
N ALA A 125 5.13 -13.11 1.62
CA ALA A 125 5.12 -12.63 3.00
C ALA A 125 4.81 -11.13 3.09
N ILE A 126 5.39 -10.32 2.20
CA ILE A 126 5.13 -8.88 2.11
C ILE A 126 3.65 -8.62 1.82
N LEU A 127 3.06 -9.36 0.87
CA LEU A 127 1.64 -9.27 0.54
C LEU A 127 0.77 -9.66 1.74
N ALA A 128 1.06 -10.80 2.39
CA ALA A 128 0.30 -11.28 3.53
C ALA A 128 0.32 -10.28 4.71
N ILE A 129 1.51 -9.75 5.04
CA ILE A 129 1.67 -8.73 6.09
C ILE A 129 0.89 -7.47 5.70
N THR A 130 0.95 -7.03 4.45
CA THR A 130 0.22 -5.86 3.97
C THR A 130 -1.29 -6.04 4.09
N GLY A 131 -1.81 -7.22 3.74
CA GLY A 131 -3.23 -7.58 3.95
C GLY A 131 -3.63 -7.57 5.42
N ILE A 132 -2.80 -8.13 6.31
CA ILE A 132 -3.02 -8.12 7.77
C ILE A 132 -3.03 -6.67 8.30
N LEU A 133 -2.12 -5.82 7.84
CA LEU A 133 -2.07 -4.41 8.22
C LEU A 133 -3.29 -3.63 7.69
N GLY A 134 -3.77 -3.97 6.49
CA GLY A 134 -5.06 -3.50 5.98
C GLY A 134 -6.21 -3.88 6.91
N PHE A 135 -6.31 -5.15 7.31
CA PHE A 135 -7.29 -5.62 8.31
C PHE A 135 -7.21 -4.81 9.62
N ARG A 136 -6.00 -4.59 10.15
CA ARG A 136 -5.81 -3.79 11.37
C ARG A 136 -6.26 -2.35 11.21
N LEU A 137 -5.97 -1.73 10.07
CA LEU A 137 -6.43 -0.37 9.74
C LEU A 137 -7.96 -0.30 9.69
N ALA A 138 -8.62 -1.31 9.11
CA ALA A 138 -10.08 -1.38 9.10
C ALA A 138 -10.67 -1.51 10.51
N GLN A 139 -10.07 -2.34 11.37
CA GLN A 139 -10.47 -2.41 12.78
C GLN A 139 -10.27 -1.08 13.52
N ALA A 140 -9.17 -0.37 13.26
CA ALA A 140 -8.89 0.93 13.87
C ALA A 140 -9.93 2.01 13.48
N ASN A 141 -10.57 1.84 12.32
CA ASN A 141 -11.68 2.66 11.83
C ASN A 141 -13.05 2.24 12.38
N GLY A 142 -13.11 1.28 13.30
CA GLY A 142 -14.36 0.82 13.93
C GLY A 142 -15.19 -0.09 13.04
N LEU A 143 -14.64 -0.62 11.93
CA LEU A 143 -15.38 -1.56 11.10
C LEU A 143 -15.61 -2.89 11.84
N PRO A 144 -16.79 -3.52 11.66
CA PRO A 144 -17.07 -4.82 12.25
C PRO A 144 -16.10 -5.88 11.71
N LEU A 145 -15.88 -6.93 12.49
CA LEU A 145 -14.86 -7.95 12.21
C LEU A 145 -14.92 -8.49 10.77
N ALA A 146 -16.12 -8.85 10.29
CA ALA A 146 -16.31 -9.37 8.94
C ALA A 146 -15.88 -8.38 7.84
N ALA A 147 -16.25 -7.11 7.99
CA ALA A 147 -15.86 -6.06 7.05
C ALA A 147 -14.36 -5.77 7.09
N ALA A 148 -13.75 -5.81 8.28
CA ALA A 148 -12.31 -5.63 8.43
C ALA A 148 -11.54 -6.78 7.76
N ILE A 149 -12.00 -8.04 7.93
CA ILE A 149 -11.43 -9.20 7.24
C ILE A 149 -11.57 -9.01 5.72
N GLY A 150 -12.76 -8.63 5.26
CA GLY A 150 -13.02 -8.34 3.85
C GLY A 150 -12.07 -7.31 3.26
N TYR A 151 -11.79 -6.22 3.98
CA TYR A 151 -10.85 -5.20 3.53
C TYR A 151 -9.41 -5.72 3.42
N GLY A 152 -8.91 -6.43 4.45
CA GLY A 152 -7.58 -7.02 4.41
C GLY A 152 -7.40 -8.05 3.29
N LEU A 153 -8.41 -8.90 3.07
CA LEU A 153 -8.44 -9.87 1.98
C LEU A 153 -8.52 -9.19 0.62
N ALA A 154 -9.40 -8.20 0.44
CA ALA A 154 -9.52 -7.46 -0.81
C ALA A 154 -8.18 -6.80 -1.17
N LEU A 155 -7.52 -6.16 -0.20
CA LEU A 155 -6.21 -5.56 -0.41
C LEU A 155 -5.15 -6.60 -0.79
N PHE A 156 -5.07 -7.72 -0.08
CA PHE A 156 -4.15 -8.83 -0.41
C PHE A 156 -4.38 -9.36 -1.84
N VAL A 157 -5.64 -9.68 -2.17
CA VAL A 157 -6.00 -10.24 -3.48
C VAL A 157 -5.71 -9.25 -4.60
N LEU A 158 -6.10 -7.99 -4.45
CA LEU A 158 -5.85 -6.97 -5.49
C LEU A 158 -4.36 -6.74 -5.70
N LEU A 159 -3.55 -6.68 -4.63
CA LEU A 159 -2.10 -6.54 -4.74
C LEU A 159 -1.44 -7.73 -5.43
N ALA A 160 -1.97 -8.95 -5.24
CA ALA A 160 -1.46 -10.15 -5.91
C ALA A 160 -1.93 -10.26 -7.37
N VAL A 161 -3.22 -10.00 -7.63
CA VAL A 161 -3.87 -10.31 -8.91
C VAL A 161 -3.65 -9.22 -9.95
N LEU A 162 -3.63 -7.93 -9.57
CA LEU A 162 -3.48 -6.85 -10.56
C LEU A 162 -2.17 -6.97 -11.37
N PRO A 163 -0.99 -7.22 -10.76
CA PRO A 163 0.24 -7.45 -11.53
C PRO A 163 0.16 -8.67 -12.45
N ILE A 164 -0.47 -9.76 -12.00
CA ILE A 164 -0.65 -10.98 -12.80
C ILE A 164 -1.56 -10.69 -13.99
N ALA A 165 -2.66 -9.95 -13.77
CA ALA A 165 -3.57 -9.54 -14.83
C ALA A 165 -2.88 -8.65 -15.86
N LEU A 166 -2.04 -7.70 -15.43
CA LEU A 166 -1.22 -6.89 -16.32
C LEU A 166 -0.26 -7.77 -17.14
N TYR A 167 0.41 -8.72 -16.50
CA TYR A 167 1.30 -9.66 -17.19
C TYR A 167 0.54 -10.48 -18.25
N MET A 168 -0.64 -11.02 -17.91
CA MET A 168 -1.47 -11.76 -18.87
C MET A 168 -1.91 -10.88 -20.03
N LEU A 169 -2.30 -9.63 -19.77
CA LEU A 169 -2.73 -8.69 -20.80
C LEU A 169 -1.59 -8.35 -21.78
N VAL A 170 -0.38 -8.15 -21.28
CA VAL A 170 0.80 -7.84 -22.10
C VAL A 170 1.22 -9.01 -22.99
N ASN A 171 1.04 -10.26 -22.53
CA ASN A 171 1.44 -11.46 -23.27
C ASN A 171 0.30 -12.08 -24.12
N ALA A 172 -0.90 -11.48 -24.12
CA ALA A 172 -2.04 -11.95 -24.91
C ALA A 172 -2.01 -11.46 -26.38
N PHE A 173 -1.08 -10.57 -26.72
CA PHE A 173 -0.89 -9.95 -28.03
C PHE A 173 0.57 -10.06 -28.46
#